data_AF-A0A6P6VFC1-F1
#
_entry.id   AF-A0A6P6VFC1-F1
#
_cell.length_a   1.000
_cell.length_b   1.000
_cell.length_c   1.000
_cell.angle_alpha   90.00
_cell.angle_beta   90.00
_cell.angle_gamma   90.00
#
_symmetry.space_group_name_H-M   'P 1'
#
loop_
_entity.id
_entity.type
_entity.pdbx_description
1 polymer ?
#
loop_
_entity_poly.entity_id
_entity_poly.type
_entity_poly.pdbx_seq_one_letter_code
_entity_poly.pdbx_strand_id
1 'polypeptide(L)'
;MSNNLSLRTILTDCKLNDTNFLDWHRNVLLVLTHEKIEYVLDGPMPQEPEPNAPAAARNAYKKHKDDNREASCIMVASMTPQLQQQHMNMGAYDIVQHLKELFEQQSRTVRYDTSKELFRCKMAEGAHVAPHVLKIIGLIEKLAELGFKMDQELNVDLVLQSLPDYFS
;
A
#
# COMPACT_ATOMS: atom_id res chain seq x y z
N MET A 1 -24.81 -30.05 7.05
CA MET A 1 -23.37 -29.85 6.82
C MET A 1 -23.13 -28.35 6.91
N SER A 2 -22.52 -27.88 7.99
CA SER A 2 -22.23 -26.46 8.13
C SER A 2 -21.02 -26.16 7.25
N ASN A 3 -21.23 -25.46 6.13
CA ASN A 3 -20.14 -24.88 5.37
C ASN A 3 -19.47 -23.84 6.28
N ASN A 4 -18.39 -24.24 6.94
CA ASN A 4 -17.53 -23.32 7.66
C ASN A 4 -16.81 -22.49 6.60
N LEU A 5 -17.37 -21.33 6.26
CA LEU A 5 -16.72 -20.33 5.41
C LEU A 5 -15.43 -19.91 6.12
N SER A 6 -14.29 -20.33 5.60
CA SER A 6 -12.99 -19.90 6.10
C SER A 6 -12.81 -18.42 5.81
N LEU A 7 -12.52 -17.60 6.82
CA LEU A 7 -12.29 -16.17 6.63
C LEU A 7 -11.10 -15.89 5.68
N ARG A 8 -10.22 -16.89 5.50
CA ARG A 8 -9.10 -16.83 4.54
C ARG A 8 -9.55 -16.67 3.07
N THR A 9 -10.80 -16.99 2.72
CA THR A 9 -11.28 -16.81 1.34
C THR A 9 -11.27 -15.34 0.91
N ILE A 10 -11.48 -14.40 1.84
CA ILE A 10 -11.40 -12.95 1.58
C ILE A 10 -10.04 -12.57 0.96
N LEU A 11 -8.97 -13.24 1.40
CA LEU A 11 -7.61 -13.00 0.90
C LEU A 11 -7.34 -13.62 -0.48
N THR A 12 -8.19 -14.57 -0.90
CA THR A 12 -8.10 -15.16 -2.25
C THR A 12 -8.73 -14.23 -3.28
N ASP A 13 -9.84 -13.59 -2.91
CA ASP A 13 -10.58 -12.67 -3.78
C ASP A 13 -9.90 -11.29 -3.86
N CYS A 14 -9.13 -10.91 -2.84
CA CYS A 14 -8.44 -9.62 -2.74
C CYS A 14 -6.92 -9.78 -2.61
N LYS A 15 -6.28 -10.42 -3.60
CA LYS A 15 -4.81 -10.55 -3.60
C LYS A 15 -4.12 -9.18 -3.64
N LEU A 16 -3.05 -9.05 -2.86
CA LEU A 16 -2.20 -7.86 -2.89
C LEU A 16 -1.61 -7.67 -4.29
N ASN A 17 -1.77 -6.46 -4.81
CA ASN A 17 -1.18 -5.95 -6.02
C ASN A 17 -0.65 -4.52 -5.78
N ASP A 18 -0.26 -3.84 -6.85
CA ASP A 18 0.42 -2.55 -6.79
C ASP A 18 -0.47 -1.35 -6.36
N THR A 19 -1.76 -1.54 -6.11
CA THR A 19 -2.68 -0.42 -5.79
C THR A 19 -3.57 -0.64 -4.58
N ASN A 20 -3.69 -1.86 -4.05
CA ASN A 20 -4.70 -2.20 -3.05
C ASN A 20 -4.15 -2.51 -1.65
N PHE A 21 -2.95 -2.03 -1.32
CA PHE A 21 -2.28 -2.33 -0.04
C PHE A 21 -3.16 -2.10 1.19
N LEU A 22 -3.87 -0.97 1.26
CA LEU A 22 -4.70 -0.65 2.43
C LEU A 22 -5.85 -1.64 2.62
N ASP A 23 -6.50 -2.03 1.53
CA ASP A 23 -7.63 -2.98 1.57
C ASP A 23 -7.14 -4.39 1.85
N TRP A 24 -6.03 -4.80 1.23
CA TRP A 24 -5.37 -6.05 1.53
C TRP A 24 -4.95 -6.14 2.99
N HIS A 25 -4.30 -5.09 3.53
CA HIS A 25 -3.84 -5.06 4.92
C HIS A 25 -5.01 -5.14 5.91
N ARG A 26 -6.14 -4.46 5.63
CA ARG A 26 -7.37 -4.59 6.43
C ARG A 26 -7.90 -6.03 6.43
N ASN A 27 -7.94 -6.67 5.26
CA ASN A 27 -8.39 -8.05 5.14
C ASN A 27 -7.46 -9.02 5.90
N VAL A 28 -6.14 -8.82 5.81
CA VAL A 28 -5.16 -9.60 6.56
C VAL A 28 -5.38 -9.42 8.07
N LEU A 29 -5.52 -8.18 8.54
CA LEU A 29 -5.77 -7.91 9.95
C LEU A 29 -7.03 -8.61 10.47
N LEU A 30 -8.11 -8.63 9.68
CA LEU A 30 -9.33 -9.36 10.02
C LEU A 30 -9.08 -10.87 10.15
N VAL A 31 -8.35 -11.48 9.19
CA VAL A 31 -8.01 -12.91 9.25
C VAL A 31 -7.15 -13.23 10.47
N LEU A 32 -6.07 -12.47 10.71
CA LEU A 32 -5.17 -12.74 11.83
C LEU A 32 -5.84 -12.51 13.20
N THR A 33 -6.72 -11.51 13.30
CA THR A 33 -7.52 -11.27 14.51
C THR A 33 -8.47 -12.44 14.78
N HIS A 34 -9.11 -12.99 13.74
CA HIS A 34 -9.94 -14.18 13.88
C HIS A 34 -9.14 -15.40 14.35
N GLU A 35 -7.90 -15.53 13.90
CA GLU A 35 -6.97 -16.61 14.27
C GLU A 35 -6.23 -16.36 15.59
N LYS A 36 -6.36 -15.18 16.19
CA LYS A 36 -5.71 -14.74 17.44
C LYS A 36 -4.18 -14.75 17.36
N ILE A 37 -3.67 -14.41 16.18
CA ILE A 37 -2.23 -14.30 15.89
C ILE A 37 -1.85 -12.90 15.41
N GLU A 38 -2.75 -11.91 15.48
CA GLU A 38 -2.51 -10.53 15.04
C GLU A 38 -1.35 -9.85 15.78
N TYR A 39 -1.09 -10.26 17.03
CA TYR A 39 -0.04 -9.71 17.88
C TYR A 39 1.37 -9.86 17.28
N VAL A 40 1.58 -10.77 16.33
CA VAL A 40 2.86 -10.92 15.61
C VAL A 40 3.18 -9.72 14.71
N LEU A 41 2.23 -8.79 14.54
CA LEU A 41 2.41 -7.55 13.79
C LEU A 41 2.79 -6.35 14.67
N ASP A 42 2.78 -6.50 15.99
CA ASP A 42 3.04 -5.39 16.92
C ASP A 42 4.53 -5.02 16.97
N GLY A 43 5.41 -5.95 16.59
CA GLY A 43 6.85 -5.75 16.61
C GLY A 43 7.62 -6.88 15.95
N PRO A 44 8.95 -6.73 15.82
CA PRO A 44 9.81 -7.76 15.27
C PRO A 44 9.78 -9.02 16.14
N MET A 45 10.15 -10.16 15.54
CA MET A 45 10.30 -11.42 16.25
C MET A 45 11.20 -11.23 17.48
N PRO A 46 10.79 -11.68 18.68
CA PRO A 46 11.61 -11.55 19.89
C PRO A 46 12.91 -12.36 19.77
N GLN A 47 13.91 -11.96 20.55
CA GLN A 47 15.18 -12.69 20.62
C GLN A 47 14.96 -14.11 21.16
N GLU A 48 15.69 -15.07 20.59
CA GLU A 48 15.66 -16.46 21.06
C GLU A 48 16.14 -16.54 22.51
N PRO A 49 15.36 -17.17 23.41
CA PRO A 49 15.77 -17.31 24.81
C PRO A 49 16.98 -18.24 24.95
N GLU A 50 17.83 -17.94 25.92
CA GLU A 50 19.00 -18.77 26.25
C GLU A 50 18.60 -20.23 26.57
N PRO A 51 19.50 -21.21 26.35
CA PRO A 51 19.18 -22.62 26.58
C PRO A 51 18.74 -22.94 28.01
N ASN A 52 19.22 -22.17 28.99
CA ASN A 52 18.91 -22.27 30.42
C ASN A 52 17.68 -21.45 30.85
N ALA A 53 17.02 -20.75 29.93
CA ALA A 53 15.84 -19.94 30.24
C ALA A 53 14.67 -20.81 30.74
N PRO A 54 13.73 -20.22 31.51
CA PRO A 54 12.56 -20.93 31.99
C PRO A 54 11.78 -21.60 30.85
N ALA A 55 11.21 -22.78 31.10
CA ALA A 55 10.40 -23.50 30.11
C ALA A 55 9.25 -22.63 29.56
N ALA A 56 8.65 -21.78 30.39
CA ALA A 56 7.61 -20.85 29.97
C ALA A 56 8.11 -19.86 28.90
N ALA A 57 9.32 -19.30 29.04
CA ALA A 57 9.91 -18.37 28.07
C ALA A 57 10.20 -19.06 26.74
N ARG A 58 10.78 -20.28 26.78
CA ARG A 58 11.05 -21.08 25.57
C ARG A 58 9.75 -21.49 24.85
N ASN A 59 8.72 -21.86 25.60
CA ASN A 59 7.40 -22.19 25.04
C ASN A 59 6.72 -20.97 24.41
N ALA A 60 6.81 -19.80 25.06
CA ALA A 60 6.27 -18.56 24.51
C ALA A 60 6.98 -18.16 23.21
N TYR A 61 8.32 -18.25 23.16
CA TYR A 61 9.08 -18.01 21.93
C TYR A 61 8.70 -18.97 20.81
N LYS A 62 8.59 -20.27 21.11
CA LYS A 62 8.18 -21.27 20.12
C LYS A 62 6.78 -20.97 19.56
N LYS A 63 5.83 -20.64 20.44
CA LYS A 63 4.47 -20.24 20.04
C LYS A 63 4.52 -19.01 19.13
N HIS A 64 5.25 -17.96 19.50
CA HIS A 64 5.40 -16.77 18.67
C HIS A 64 6.00 -17.11 17.30
N LYS A 65 7.00 -18.00 17.27
CA LYS A 65 7.66 -18.43 16.02
C LYS A 65 6.69 -19.16 15.09
N ASP A 66 5.86 -20.04 15.65
CA ASP A 66 4.85 -20.79 14.92
C ASP A 66 3.75 -19.85 14.40
N ASP A 67 3.23 -18.96 15.25
CA ASP A 67 2.21 -17.96 14.90
C ASP A 67 2.72 -16.98 13.83
N ASN A 68 3.96 -16.50 13.95
CA ASN A 68 4.59 -15.63 12.95
C ASN A 68 4.75 -16.35 11.61
N ARG A 69 5.15 -17.63 11.62
CA ARG A 69 5.25 -18.43 10.39
C ARG A 69 3.88 -18.58 9.72
N GLU A 70 2.84 -18.84 10.50
CA GLU A 70 1.48 -18.94 9.99
C GLU A 70 1.01 -17.63 9.36
N ALA A 71 1.17 -16.50 10.07
CA ALA A 71 0.82 -15.18 9.57
C ALA A 71 1.59 -14.83 8.29
N SER A 72 2.91 -15.05 8.24
CA SER A 72 3.73 -14.87 7.04
C SER A 72 3.21 -15.70 5.87
N CYS A 73 2.88 -16.98 6.10
CA CYS A 73 2.35 -17.86 5.05
C CYS A 73 1.01 -17.35 4.51
N ILE A 74 0.10 -16.91 5.38
CA ILE A 74 -1.20 -16.32 4.99
C ILE A 74 -0.98 -15.08 4.13
N MET A 75 -0.12 -14.16 4.59
CA MET A 75 0.21 -12.94 3.87
C MET A 75 0.78 -13.26 2.49
N VAL A 76 1.85 -14.06 2.41
CA VAL A 76 2.51 -14.41 1.14
C VAL A 76 1.52 -15.12 0.19
N ALA A 77 0.73 -16.07 0.69
CA ALA A 77 -0.27 -16.77 -0.14
C ALA A 77 -1.31 -15.82 -0.76
N SER A 78 -1.58 -14.70 -0.10
CA SER A 78 -2.52 -13.66 -0.52
C SER A 78 -1.92 -12.57 -1.42
N MET A 79 -0.73 -12.77 -1.97
CA MET A 79 -0.08 -11.82 -2.89
C MET A 79 -0.04 -12.33 -4.33
N THR A 80 0.27 -11.43 -5.27
CA THR A 80 0.68 -11.81 -6.64
C THR A 80 1.99 -12.61 -6.63
N PRO A 81 2.25 -13.46 -7.65
CA PRO A 81 3.47 -14.26 -7.72
C PRO A 81 4.77 -13.45 -7.60
N GLN A 82 4.79 -12.23 -8.14
CA GLN A 82 5.94 -11.33 -8.09
C GLN A 82 6.26 -10.92 -6.63
N LEU A 83 5.23 -10.51 -5.88
CA LEU A 83 5.38 -10.13 -4.48
C LEU A 83 5.66 -11.35 -3.59
N GLN A 84 5.13 -12.53 -3.93
CA GLN A 84 5.44 -13.77 -3.21
C GLN A 84 6.94 -14.07 -3.19
N GLN A 85 7.61 -13.94 -4.34
CA GLN A 85 9.04 -14.19 -4.45
C GLN A 85 9.87 -13.29 -3.55
N GLN A 86 9.44 -12.04 -3.38
CA GLN A 86 10.14 -11.05 -2.56
C GLN A 86 9.97 -11.30 -1.07
N HIS A 87 8.82 -11.82 -0.64
CA HIS A 87 8.43 -11.88 0.77
C HIS A 87 8.47 -13.30 1.38
N MET A 88 8.81 -14.33 0.59
CA MET A 88 8.77 -15.75 1.02
C MET A 88 9.59 -16.08 2.28
N ASN A 89 10.64 -15.31 2.57
CA ASN A 89 11.56 -15.56 3.69
C ASN A 89 11.45 -14.52 4.82
N MET A 90 10.42 -13.67 4.80
CA MET A 90 10.24 -12.58 5.76
C MET A 90 9.27 -12.96 6.89
N GLY A 91 9.49 -12.39 8.08
CA GLY A 91 8.51 -12.44 9.18
C GLY A 91 7.30 -11.55 8.89
N ALA A 92 6.17 -11.81 9.54
CA ALA A 92 4.91 -11.14 9.24
C ALA A 92 5.01 -9.63 9.50
N TYR A 93 5.68 -9.24 10.60
CA TYR A 93 6.02 -7.85 10.89
C TYR A 93 6.85 -7.21 9.76
N ASP A 94 7.94 -7.88 9.34
CA ASP A 94 8.85 -7.36 8.31
C ASP A 94 8.16 -7.18 6.96
N ILE A 95 7.26 -8.12 6.60
CA ILE A 95 6.42 -8.02 5.40
C ILE A 95 5.60 -6.73 5.44
N VAL A 96 4.89 -6.48 6.55
CA VAL A 96 4.04 -5.29 6.66
C VAL A 96 4.87 -4.01 6.59
N GLN A 97 6.04 -3.96 7.24
CA GLN A 97 6.92 -2.78 7.18
C GLN A 97 7.46 -2.55 5.77
N HIS A 98 7.99 -3.59 5.13
CA HIS A 98 8.54 -3.48 3.78
C HIS A 98 7.48 -3.05 2.76
N LEU A 99 6.26 -3.59 2.85
CA LEU A 99 5.15 -3.17 1.99
C LEU A 99 4.73 -1.73 2.28
N LYS A 100 4.61 -1.31 3.54
CA LYS A 100 4.32 0.10 3.87
C LYS A 100 5.32 1.05 3.21
N GLU A 101 6.62 0.76 3.36
CA GLU A 101 7.68 1.56 2.75
C GLU A 101 7.57 1.56 1.22
N LEU A 102 7.35 0.40 0.60
CA LEU A 102 7.22 0.26 -0.85
C LEU A 102 6.04 1.08 -1.40
N PHE A 103 4.87 0.97 -0.79
CA PHE A 103 3.66 1.66 -1.24
C PHE A 103 3.68 3.16 -0.92
N GLU A 104 4.31 3.58 0.19
CA GLU A 104 4.55 4.99 0.47
C GLU A 104 5.53 5.60 -0.55
N GLN A 105 6.61 4.89 -0.90
CA GLN A 105 7.53 5.31 -1.95
C GLN A 105 6.86 5.37 -3.33
N GLN A 106 5.99 4.41 -3.64
CA GLN A 106 5.22 4.41 -4.88
C GLN A 106 4.26 5.61 -4.91
N SER A 107 3.51 5.86 -3.84
CA SER A 107 2.62 7.03 -3.73
C SER A 107 3.39 8.34 -3.89
N ARG A 108 4.57 8.45 -3.27
CA ARG A 108 5.47 9.60 -3.44
C ARG A 108 5.94 9.76 -4.88
N THR A 109 6.30 8.66 -5.56
CA THR A 109 6.77 8.66 -6.95
C THR A 109 5.65 9.07 -7.90
N VAL A 110 4.46 8.47 -7.77
CA VAL A 110 3.29 8.81 -8.59
C VAL A 110 2.88 10.27 -8.36
N ARG A 111 2.93 10.76 -7.12
CA ARG A 111 2.66 12.17 -6.80
C ARG A 111 3.70 13.08 -7.45
N TYR A 112 4.98 12.74 -7.39
CA TYR A 112 6.05 13.51 -8.03
C TYR A 112 5.87 13.55 -9.56
N ASP A 113 5.62 12.41 -10.21
CA ASP A 113 5.46 12.35 -11.66
C ASP A 113 4.19 13.09 -12.12
N THR A 114 3.09 12.95 -11.39
CA THR A 114 1.84 13.67 -11.68
C THR A 114 2.04 15.19 -11.50
N SER A 115 2.74 15.60 -10.44
CA SER A 115 3.10 17.02 -10.23
C SER A 115 3.96 17.52 -11.39
N LYS A 116 5.00 16.78 -11.75
CA LYS A 116 5.91 17.13 -12.84
C LYS A 116 5.17 17.25 -14.17
N GLU A 117 4.21 16.38 -14.45
CA GLU A 117 3.35 16.49 -15.64
C GLU A 117 2.48 17.75 -15.59
N LEU A 118 1.83 18.02 -14.44
CA LEU A 118 0.98 19.19 -14.24
C LEU A 118 1.75 20.50 -14.45
N PHE A 119 2.86 20.71 -13.74
CA PHE A 119 3.65 21.95 -13.81
C PHE A 119 4.34 22.17 -15.17
N ARG A 120 4.48 21.11 -15.98
CA ARG A 120 5.06 21.17 -17.33
C ARG A 120 3.99 21.12 -18.43
N CYS A 121 2.72 21.01 -18.06
CA CYS A 121 1.65 20.90 -19.04
C CYS A 121 1.55 22.22 -19.82
N LYS A 122 1.66 22.15 -21.14
CA LYS A 122 1.52 23.29 -22.04
C LYS A 122 0.59 22.90 -23.16
N MET A 123 -0.36 23.77 -23.48
CA MET A 123 -1.23 23.55 -24.63
C MET A 123 -0.41 23.77 -25.91
N ALA A 124 -0.53 22.85 -26.86
CA ALA A 124 0.07 23.05 -28.18
C ALA A 124 -0.60 24.22 -28.92
N GLU A 125 0.19 24.95 -29.71
CA GLU A 125 -0.33 26.04 -30.54
C GLU A 125 -1.38 25.49 -31.52
N GLY A 126 -2.53 26.16 -31.60
CA GLY A 126 -3.67 25.71 -32.43
C GLY A 126 -4.51 24.57 -31.85
N ALA A 127 -4.19 24.02 -30.68
CA ALA A 127 -5.03 23.03 -30.00
C ALA A 127 -6.26 23.67 -29.32
N HIS A 128 -7.28 22.86 -29.07
CA HIS A 128 -8.49 23.30 -28.36
C HIS A 128 -8.25 23.40 -26.85
N VAL A 129 -8.71 24.51 -26.26
CA VAL A 129 -8.59 24.79 -24.82
C VAL A 129 -9.34 23.77 -23.96
N ALA A 130 -10.57 23.39 -24.34
CA ALA A 130 -11.41 22.53 -23.50
C ALA A 130 -10.77 21.15 -23.19
N PRO A 131 -10.28 20.37 -24.17
CA PRO A 131 -9.56 19.12 -23.89
C PRO A 131 -8.30 19.31 -23.02
N HIS A 132 -7.60 20.42 -23.21
CA HIS A 132 -6.39 20.74 -22.45
C HIS A 132 -6.71 21.03 -20.97
N VAL A 133 -7.73 21.84 -20.71
CA VAL A 133 -8.20 22.13 -19.35
C VAL A 133 -8.70 20.87 -18.65
N LEU A 134 -9.44 20.00 -19.36
CA LEU A 134 -9.87 18.71 -18.81
C LEU A 134 -8.68 17.82 -18.40
N LYS A 135 -7.59 17.81 -19.19
CA LYS A 135 -6.37 17.11 -18.82
C LYS A 135 -5.79 17.66 -17.50
N ILE A 136 -5.71 18.98 -17.36
CA ILE A 136 -5.19 19.62 -16.14
C ILE A 136 -6.06 19.31 -14.93
N ILE A 137 -7.39 19.36 -15.06
CA ILE A 137 -8.33 18.97 -14.00
C ILE A 137 -8.06 17.54 -13.55
N GLY A 138 -7.93 16.59 -14.49
CA GLY A 138 -7.64 15.20 -14.15
C GLY A 138 -6.31 15.01 -13.42
N LEU A 139 -5.28 15.80 -13.73
CA LEU A 139 -4.01 15.77 -13.01
C LEU A 139 -4.14 16.34 -11.58
N ILE A 140 -4.92 17.41 -11.39
CA ILE A 140 -5.22 18.00 -10.08
C ILE A 140 -6.01 17.02 -9.20
N GLU A 141 -7.04 16.38 -9.75
CA GLU A 141 -7.85 15.37 -9.06
C GLU A 141 -6.99 14.17 -8.62
N LYS A 142 -6.14 13.67 -9.51
CA LYS A 142 -5.20 12.59 -9.19
C LYS A 142 -4.23 12.97 -8.06
N LEU A 143 -3.75 14.21 -8.02
CA LEU A 143 -2.92 14.68 -6.90
C LEU A 143 -3.70 14.74 -5.58
N ALA A 144 -4.98 15.14 -5.64
CA ALA A 144 -5.84 15.16 -4.46
C ALA A 144 -6.09 13.74 -3.90
N GLU A 145 -6.26 12.73 -4.76
CA GLU A 145 -6.35 11.31 -4.37
C GLU A 145 -5.06 10.81 -3.69
N LEU A 146 -3.90 11.33 -4.11
CA LEU A 146 -2.59 11.06 -3.52
C LEU A 146 -2.30 11.92 -2.27
N GLY A 147 -3.32 12.59 -1.73
CA GLY A 147 -3.22 13.41 -0.51
C GLY A 147 -2.59 14.79 -0.70
N PHE A 148 -2.40 15.25 -1.94
CA PHE A 148 -1.86 16.58 -2.25
C PHE A 148 -2.96 17.48 -2.83
N LYS A 149 -3.66 18.18 -1.95
CA LYS A 149 -4.69 19.16 -2.32
C LYS A 149 -4.06 20.53 -2.49
N MET A 150 -4.19 21.09 -3.69
CA MET A 150 -3.84 22.48 -4.00
C MET A 150 -5.03 23.39 -3.73
N ASP A 151 -4.75 24.63 -3.34
CA ASP A 151 -5.78 25.64 -3.22
C ASP A 151 -6.35 26.03 -4.60
N GLN A 152 -7.53 26.67 -4.57
CA GLN A 152 -8.25 27.00 -5.78
C GLN A 152 -7.54 28.05 -6.64
N GLU A 153 -6.83 29.00 -6.04
CA GLU A 153 -6.10 30.05 -6.78
C GLU A 153 -4.95 29.44 -7.57
N LEU A 154 -4.15 28.59 -6.93
CA LEU A 154 -3.07 27.86 -7.61
C LEU A 154 -3.59 26.98 -8.76
N ASN A 155 -4.74 26.34 -8.61
CA ASN A 155 -5.33 25.55 -9.70
C ASN A 155 -5.67 26.43 -10.92
N VAL A 156 -6.21 27.63 -10.69
CA VAL A 156 -6.50 28.60 -11.76
C VAL A 156 -5.21 29.10 -12.40
N ASP A 157 -4.20 29.45 -11.59
CA ASP A 157 -2.90 29.91 -12.06
C ASP A 157 -2.20 28.86 -12.92
N LEU A 158 -2.29 27.58 -12.57
CA LEU A 158 -1.73 26.48 -13.37
C LEU A 158 -2.44 26.31 -14.71
N VAL A 159 -3.77 26.49 -14.74
CA VAL A 159 -4.51 26.51 -16.02
C VAL A 159 -4.03 27.68 -16.87
N LEU A 160 -4.00 28.91 -16.33
CA LEU A 160 -3.56 30.09 -17.07
C LEU A 160 -2.12 29.96 -17.56
N GLN A 161 -1.21 29.52 -16.68
CA GLN A 161 0.20 29.31 -17.01
C GLN A 161 0.40 28.26 -18.11
N SER A 162 -0.50 27.28 -18.24
CA SER A 162 -0.40 26.25 -19.27
C SER A 162 -0.84 26.70 -20.66
N LEU A 163 -1.58 27.80 -20.75
CA LEU A 163 -2.08 28.35 -22.00
C LEU A 163 -0.99 29.16 -22.71
N PRO A 164 -1.07 29.28 -24.05
CA PRO A 164 -0.20 30.16 -24.82
C PRO A 164 -0.46 31.64 -24.50
N ASP A 165 0.56 32.47 -24.70
CA ASP A 165 0.55 33.90 -24.33
C ASP A 165 -0.57 34.72 -24.99
N TYR A 166 -1.15 34.25 -26.10
CA TYR A 166 -2.30 34.91 -26.74
C TYR A 166 -3.62 34.78 -25.97
N PHE A 167 -3.67 34.01 -24.89
CA PHE A 167 -4.78 33.95 -23.93
C PHE A 167 -4.54 34.78 -22.66
N SER A 168 -3.34 35.37 -22.51
CA SER A 168 -2.93 36.17 -21.35
C SER A 168 -3.27 37.64 -21.50
#